data_AF-A0A5B8UR47-F1
#
_entry.id   AF-A0A5B8UR47-F1
#
_cell.length_a   1.000
_cell.length_b   1.000
_cell.length_c   1.000
_cell.angle_alpha   90.00
_cell.angle_beta   90.00
_cell.angle_gamma   90.00
#
_symmetry.space_group_name_H-M   'P 1'
#
loop_
_entity.id
_entity.type
_entity.pdbx_description
1 polymer ?
#
loop_
_entity_poly.entity_id
_entity_poly.type
_entity_poly.pdbx_seq_one_letter_code
_entity_poly.pdbx_strand_id
1 'polypeptide(L)'
;MKNEDLPSGGEKKLHVPQTEGIKYAGSKLKIIPQILDIVEGLPVKTILDGFSGSTRVSQAFAKNDFVTTSNDVSVWSETFAKAYLLNKEEPKYYQSLIDHLNGLNGYEGWFSEHYGAAENNGKKYPFQLKNTKKLDAIRDEIDRLNLPEVEKAIALASLILALDSVDSTLGHYAAYLSEWSSRSHKDLVLKVPKLFINEQENRVMRGDIFETIKKEKFDLAYFDPPYGSNNEKMPPSRVRYNSYYHIWTSVILNDKPLLFGKAARREDSRDEVAASVFEEFRKDENGHFIAMQAVRKLVNETKANYVLLSYSSGGRTTKEELYDILNTGGKLIKAKEIDYKKNVMANMRWTHEWVNSDGRHVEYLFLMQKQ
;
A
#
# COMPACT_ATOMS: atom_id res chain seq x y z
N MET A 1 -24.60 -15.00 44.49
CA MET A 1 -23.57 -14.99 43.44
C MET A 1 -23.52 -13.58 42.88
N LYS A 2 -22.40 -12.89 43.09
CA LYS A 2 -22.18 -11.53 42.59
C LYS A 2 -21.98 -11.61 41.08
N ASN A 3 -22.72 -10.79 40.32
CA ASN A 3 -22.35 -10.48 38.95
C ASN A 3 -21.01 -9.76 39.00
N GLU A 4 -19.98 -10.38 38.43
CA GLU A 4 -18.71 -9.73 38.19
C GLU A 4 -18.89 -8.84 36.95
N ASP A 5 -18.94 -7.54 37.21
CA ASP A 5 -18.87 -6.50 36.20
C ASP A 5 -17.55 -6.64 35.43
N LEU A 6 -17.65 -6.87 34.12
CA LEU A 6 -16.55 -6.68 33.19
C LEU A 6 -16.04 -5.23 33.33
N PRO A 7 -14.73 -4.99 33.47
CA PRO A 7 -14.20 -3.65 33.59
C PRO A 7 -14.54 -2.86 32.32
N SER A 8 -15.27 -1.77 32.50
CA SER A 8 -15.57 -0.76 31.48
C SER A 8 -14.28 -0.01 31.13
N GLY A 9 -13.45 -0.64 30.29
CA GLY A 9 -12.43 0.08 29.54
C GLY A 9 -13.14 1.10 28.67
N GLY A 10 -12.95 2.40 28.95
CA GLY A 10 -13.61 3.47 28.22
C GLY A 10 -13.48 3.26 26.72
N GLU A 11 -14.60 3.11 26.02
CA GLU A 11 -14.65 2.83 24.59
C GLU A 11 -13.94 3.98 23.85
N LYS A 12 -12.67 3.74 23.47
CA LYS A 12 -11.91 4.70 22.69
C LYS A 12 -12.55 4.77 21.30
N LYS A 13 -13.33 5.82 21.08
CA LYS A 13 -13.94 6.07 19.78
C LYS A 13 -12.83 6.35 18.76
N LEU A 14 -12.77 5.56 17.70
CA LEU A 14 -11.79 5.76 16.64
C LEU A 14 -12.27 6.88 15.70
N HIS A 15 -11.36 7.76 15.31
CA HIS A 15 -11.66 8.81 14.34
C HIS A 15 -11.10 8.42 12.97
N VAL A 16 -11.74 8.87 11.89
CA VAL A 16 -11.23 8.66 10.52
C VAL A 16 -10.26 9.81 10.19
N PRO A 17 -8.94 9.60 10.22
CA PRO A 17 -8.00 10.67 9.97
C PRO A 17 -7.84 10.92 8.47
N GLN A 18 -7.38 12.10 8.11
CA GLN A 18 -6.80 12.31 6.78
C GLN A 18 -5.48 11.55 6.67
N THR A 19 -5.30 10.84 5.57
CA THR A 19 -4.04 10.16 5.22
C THR A 19 -3.49 10.71 3.91
N GLU A 20 -2.24 10.41 3.59
CA GLU A 20 -1.56 10.80 2.35
C GLU A 20 -0.87 9.60 1.68
N GLY A 21 -0.62 9.70 0.39
CA GLY A 21 -0.04 8.62 -0.42
C GLY A 21 -0.31 8.87 -1.90
N ILE A 22 0.42 8.17 -2.75
CA ILE A 22 0.37 8.25 -4.21
C ILE A 22 -0.88 7.62 -4.84
N LYS A 23 -1.08 7.83 -6.15
CA LYS A 23 -1.94 6.96 -6.96
C LYS A 23 -1.51 5.51 -6.80
N TYR A 24 -2.43 4.67 -6.34
CA TYR A 24 -2.16 3.29 -5.98
C TYR A 24 -3.37 2.39 -6.26
N ALA A 25 -3.21 1.45 -7.18
CA ALA A 25 -4.15 0.38 -7.47
C ALA A 25 -4.45 -0.45 -6.21
N GLY A 26 -5.73 -0.57 -5.84
CA GLY A 26 -6.13 -1.25 -4.60
C GLY A 26 -6.01 -0.40 -3.34
N SER A 27 -5.74 0.91 -3.45
CA SER A 27 -5.72 1.81 -2.28
C SER A 27 -6.98 1.72 -1.44
N LYS A 28 -6.81 1.49 -0.14
CA LYS A 28 -7.89 1.34 0.83
C LYS A 28 -8.41 2.65 1.42
N LEU A 29 -8.00 3.80 0.87
CA LEU A 29 -8.43 5.14 1.33
C LEU A 29 -9.93 5.24 1.58
N LYS A 30 -10.77 4.73 0.66
CA LYS A 30 -12.24 4.83 0.76
C LYS A 30 -12.84 3.90 1.81
N ILE A 31 -12.14 2.87 2.25
CA ILE A 31 -12.64 1.87 3.21
C ILE A 31 -12.01 1.99 4.60
N ILE A 32 -11.10 2.95 4.82
CA ILE A 32 -10.53 3.25 6.15
C ILE A 32 -11.63 3.39 7.23
N PRO A 33 -12.75 4.11 6.99
CA PRO A 33 -13.82 4.19 7.99
C PRO A 33 -14.35 2.83 8.42
N GLN A 34 -14.51 1.91 7.47
CA GLN A 34 -15.04 0.57 7.70
C GLN A 34 -14.01 -0.34 8.38
N ILE A 35 -12.72 -0.17 8.08
CA ILE A 35 -11.63 -0.85 8.80
C ILE A 35 -11.63 -0.41 10.26
N LEU A 36 -11.65 0.89 10.53
CA LEU A 36 -11.67 1.43 11.90
C LEU A 36 -12.94 1.00 12.66
N ASP A 37 -14.12 1.03 12.03
CA ASP A 37 -15.39 0.52 12.61
C ASP A 37 -15.35 -0.97 12.99
N ILE A 38 -14.50 -1.77 12.36
CA ILE A 38 -14.31 -3.18 12.72
C ILE A 38 -13.35 -3.33 13.89
N VAL A 39 -12.35 -2.46 13.98
CA VAL A 39 -11.34 -2.48 15.05
C VAL A 39 -11.85 -1.81 16.34
N GLU A 40 -12.79 -0.87 16.21
CA GLU A 40 -13.40 -0.15 17.33
C GLU A 40 -14.03 -1.12 18.35
N GLY A 41 -13.72 -0.92 19.63
CA GLY A 41 -14.18 -1.78 20.72
C GLY A 41 -13.39 -3.09 20.92
N LEU A 42 -12.45 -3.43 20.03
CA LEU A 42 -11.56 -4.57 20.26
C LEU A 42 -10.46 -4.21 21.28
N PRO A 43 -10.03 -5.15 22.15
CA PRO A 43 -8.93 -4.94 23.08
C PRO A 43 -7.58 -5.04 22.36
N VAL A 44 -7.28 -4.07 21.49
CA VAL A 44 -6.12 -4.04 20.60
C VAL A 44 -5.24 -2.84 20.92
N LYS A 45 -3.93 -3.05 21.07
CA LYS A 45 -2.93 -1.98 21.20
C LYS A 45 -1.90 -2.02 20.10
N THR A 46 -1.45 -3.22 19.74
CA THR A 46 -0.44 -3.46 18.70
C THR A 46 -1.08 -3.96 17.41
N ILE A 47 -0.78 -3.30 16.30
CA ILE A 47 -1.35 -3.64 14.99
C ILE A 47 -0.24 -3.86 13.97
N LEU A 48 -0.29 -4.99 13.25
CA LEU A 48 0.46 -5.20 12.02
C LEU A 48 -0.38 -4.80 10.81
N ASP A 49 0.13 -3.91 9.96
CA ASP A 49 -0.33 -3.74 8.58
C ASP A 49 0.64 -4.51 7.67
N GLY A 50 0.24 -5.73 7.27
CA GLY A 50 1.15 -6.69 6.64
C GLY A 50 1.51 -6.39 5.17
N PHE A 51 0.70 -5.57 4.51
CA PHE A 51 0.82 -5.20 3.09
C PHE A 51 0.50 -3.72 2.91
N SER A 52 1.33 -2.89 3.53
CA SER A 52 1.00 -1.48 3.77
C SER A 52 0.89 -0.65 2.50
N GLY A 53 1.54 -1.03 1.40
CA GLY A 53 1.49 -0.31 0.14
C GLY A 53 1.84 1.16 0.30
N SER A 54 0.92 2.06 -0.08
CA SER A 54 1.09 3.52 0.12
C SER A 54 0.90 4.00 1.56
N THR A 55 0.82 3.10 2.54
CA THR A 55 0.73 3.33 3.99
C THR A 55 -0.54 4.00 4.49
N ARG A 56 -1.59 4.05 3.66
CA ARG A 56 -2.88 4.69 3.99
C ARG A 56 -3.51 4.08 5.25
N VAL A 57 -3.51 2.76 5.39
CA VAL A 57 -4.09 2.07 6.55
C VAL A 57 -3.17 2.17 7.76
N SER A 58 -1.87 1.91 7.59
CA SER A 58 -0.84 2.16 8.61
C SER A 58 -0.93 3.56 9.24
N GLN A 59 -1.04 4.63 8.43
CA GLN A 59 -1.24 6.00 8.92
C GLN A 59 -2.52 6.15 9.74
N ALA A 60 -3.62 5.51 9.31
CA ALA A 60 -4.89 5.61 10.00
C ALA A 60 -4.84 4.95 11.40
N PHE A 61 -4.18 3.79 11.50
CA PHE A 61 -3.95 3.15 12.80
C PHE A 61 -3.03 3.98 13.69
N ALA A 62 -1.90 4.44 13.15
CA ALA A 62 -0.93 5.23 13.89
C ALA A 62 -1.55 6.53 14.44
N LYS A 63 -2.36 7.24 13.64
CA LYS A 63 -3.07 8.46 14.07
C LYS A 63 -4.16 8.21 15.12
N ASN A 64 -4.60 6.96 15.31
CA ASN A 64 -5.50 6.55 16.39
C ASN A 64 -4.73 5.97 17.59
N ASP A 65 -3.45 6.29 17.73
CA ASP A 65 -2.52 5.88 18.79
C ASP A 65 -2.33 4.36 18.97
N PHE A 66 -2.58 3.58 17.91
CA PHE A 66 -2.12 2.18 17.91
C PHE A 66 -0.61 2.13 17.71
N VAL A 67 0.04 1.19 18.41
CA VAL A 67 1.45 0.84 18.14
C VAL A 67 1.47 0.07 16.82
N THR A 68 1.80 0.75 15.74
CA THR A 68 1.61 0.24 14.38
C THR A 68 2.94 -0.26 13.83
N THR A 69 2.95 -1.53 13.40
CA THR A 69 4.03 -2.11 12.59
C THR A 69 3.59 -2.15 11.14
N SER A 70 4.30 -1.45 10.28
CA SER A 70 4.04 -1.41 8.84
C SER A 70 5.01 -2.34 8.13
N ASN A 71 4.50 -3.25 7.30
CA ASN A 71 5.30 -4.15 6.48
C ASN A 71 4.88 -4.07 5.01
N ASP A 72 5.87 -4.13 4.13
CA ASP A 72 5.68 -4.40 2.70
C ASP A 72 6.99 -4.95 2.12
N VAL A 73 6.93 -5.59 0.96
CA VAL A 73 8.14 -6.03 0.26
C VAL A 73 8.86 -4.86 -0.42
N SER A 74 8.13 -3.77 -0.71
CA SER A 74 8.61 -2.67 -1.54
C SER A 74 9.39 -1.63 -0.74
N VAL A 75 10.56 -1.23 -1.24
CA VAL A 75 11.39 -0.19 -0.61
C VAL A 75 10.71 1.19 -0.60
N TRP A 76 9.89 1.50 -1.60
CA TRP A 76 9.14 2.76 -1.62
C TRP A 76 8.03 2.78 -0.57
N SER A 77 7.44 1.63 -0.23
CA SER A 77 6.46 1.50 0.84
C SER A 77 7.13 1.67 2.21
N GLU A 78 8.28 1.01 2.42
CA GLU A 78 9.14 1.22 3.59
C GLU A 78 9.49 2.71 3.77
N THR A 79 9.84 3.40 2.69
CA THR A 79 10.20 4.83 2.73
C THR A 79 9.01 5.68 3.20
N PHE A 80 7.81 5.46 2.65
CA PHE A 80 6.61 6.16 3.12
C PHE A 80 6.32 5.84 4.59
N ALA A 81 6.46 4.58 5.01
CA ALA A 81 6.21 4.17 6.38
C ALA A 81 7.19 4.84 7.34
N LYS A 82 8.49 4.92 7.00
CA LYS A 82 9.48 5.67 7.78
C LYS A 82 9.12 7.15 7.87
N ALA A 83 8.76 7.77 6.75
CA ALA A 83 8.40 9.19 6.70
C ALA A 83 7.18 9.52 7.56
N TYR A 84 6.12 8.69 7.52
CA TYR A 84 4.88 9.00 8.23
C TYR A 84 4.81 8.45 9.66
N LEU A 85 5.38 7.28 9.93
CA LEU A 85 5.18 6.58 11.21
C LEU A 85 6.30 6.83 12.23
N LEU A 86 7.51 7.13 11.75
CA LEU A 86 8.67 7.35 12.60
C LEU A 86 9.04 8.83 12.76
N ASN A 87 8.34 9.72 12.06
CA ASN A 87 8.50 11.16 12.22
C ASN A 87 8.12 11.61 13.64
N LYS A 88 8.99 12.42 14.24
CA LYS A 88 8.79 13.04 15.56
C LYS A 88 8.77 14.57 15.51
N GLU A 89 8.98 15.16 14.34
CA GLU A 89 9.06 16.62 14.17
C GLU A 89 7.81 17.20 13.51
N GLU A 90 7.53 18.46 13.78
CA GLU A 90 6.47 19.20 13.08
C GLU A 90 6.84 19.45 11.61
N PRO A 91 5.86 19.55 10.67
CA PRO A 91 6.13 19.77 9.25
C PRO A 91 7.06 20.97 8.96
N LYS A 92 6.99 22.03 9.78
CA LYS A 92 7.82 23.23 9.63
C LYS A 92 9.31 22.95 9.74
N TYR A 93 9.72 21.93 10.51
CA TYR A 93 11.12 21.54 10.66
C TYR A 93 11.77 21.20 9.32
N TYR A 94 11.03 20.53 8.43
CA TYR A 94 11.53 20.08 7.12
C TYR A 94 11.43 21.12 6.01
N GLN A 95 10.85 22.30 6.29
CA GLN A 95 10.56 23.28 5.24
C GLN A 95 11.82 23.80 4.55
N SER A 96 12.88 24.09 5.31
CA SER A 96 14.16 24.57 4.75
C SER A 96 14.81 23.52 3.83
N LEU A 97 14.75 22.24 4.20
CA LEU A 97 15.23 21.14 3.38
C LEU A 97 14.44 21.06 2.06
N ILE A 98 13.11 21.11 2.12
CA ILE A 98 12.27 21.04 0.93
C ILE A 98 12.46 22.27 0.03
N ASP A 99 12.61 23.47 0.60
CA ASP A 99 12.89 24.70 -0.14
C ASP A 99 14.24 24.63 -0.85
N HIS A 100 15.28 24.12 -0.17
CA HIS A 100 16.59 23.89 -0.76
C HIS A 100 16.52 22.96 -1.98
N LEU A 101 15.85 21.81 -1.85
CA LEU A 101 15.67 20.87 -2.97
C LEU A 101 14.86 21.50 -4.13
N ASN A 102 13.82 22.26 -3.80
CA ASN A 102 13.05 23.04 -4.78
C ASN A 102 13.88 24.15 -5.46
N GLY A 103 14.94 24.65 -4.84
CA GLY A 103 15.84 25.67 -5.40
C GLY A 103 16.87 25.18 -6.42
N LEU A 104 17.12 23.87 -6.50
CA LEU A 104 18.16 23.31 -7.37
C LEU A 104 17.93 23.58 -8.88
N ASN A 105 18.99 23.84 -9.64
CA ASN A 105 18.90 23.81 -11.09
C ASN A 105 18.92 22.34 -11.58
N GLY A 106 17.95 21.97 -12.41
CA GLY A 106 17.90 20.63 -13.00
C GLY A 106 18.98 20.41 -14.07
N TYR A 107 19.44 19.18 -14.23
CA TYR A 107 20.33 18.76 -15.33
C TYR A 107 19.86 17.43 -15.90
N GLU A 108 20.30 17.10 -17.11
CA GLU A 108 19.98 15.81 -17.72
C GLU A 108 20.88 14.72 -17.13
N GLY A 109 20.28 13.80 -16.38
CA GLY A 109 20.92 12.59 -15.89
C GLY A 109 20.16 11.34 -16.32
N TRP A 110 20.29 10.27 -15.54
CA TRP A 110 19.75 8.96 -15.84
C TRP A 110 18.21 8.95 -15.94
N PHE A 111 17.50 9.70 -15.08
CA PHE A 111 16.04 9.77 -15.14
C PHE A 111 15.57 10.56 -16.36
N SER A 112 16.25 11.66 -16.71
CA SER A 112 15.97 12.44 -17.92
C SER A 112 16.15 11.61 -19.18
N GLU A 113 17.20 10.80 -19.24
CA GLU A 113 17.50 9.92 -20.38
C GLU A 113 16.44 8.83 -20.57
N HIS A 114 16.01 8.18 -19.49
CA HIS A 114 15.17 6.98 -19.60
C HIS A 114 13.67 7.23 -19.42
N TYR A 115 13.29 8.26 -18.68
CA TYR A 115 11.91 8.54 -18.29
C TYR A 115 11.42 9.95 -18.67
N GLY A 116 12.27 10.78 -19.29
CA GLY A 116 11.96 12.14 -19.69
C GLY A 116 11.85 12.34 -21.20
N ALA A 117 10.93 13.21 -21.63
CA ALA A 117 10.91 13.72 -23.02
C ALA A 117 10.34 15.14 -23.09
N ALA A 118 10.89 15.98 -23.98
CA ALA A 118 10.38 17.33 -24.20
C ALA A 118 9.04 17.30 -24.98
N GLU A 119 8.97 16.45 -26.00
CA GLU A 119 7.80 16.24 -26.84
C GLU A 119 7.53 14.75 -27.00
N ASN A 120 6.27 14.41 -27.27
CA ASN A 120 5.87 13.02 -27.46
C ASN A 120 6.07 12.62 -28.93
N ASN A 121 7.29 12.22 -29.28
CA ASN A 121 7.68 11.92 -30.67
C ASN A 121 7.36 10.46 -31.05
N GLY A 122 6.19 9.96 -30.66
CA GLY A 122 5.75 8.57 -30.91
C GLY A 122 6.27 7.53 -29.91
N LYS A 123 7.21 7.89 -29.03
CA LYS A 123 7.61 7.11 -27.85
C LYS A 123 6.98 7.71 -26.60
N LYS A 124 6.34 6.86 -25.79
CA LYS A 124 5.61 7.28 -24.60
C LYS A 124 6.54 7.36 -23.39
N TYR A 125 6.36 8.37 -22.57
CA TYR A 125 7.15 8.61 -21.36
C TYR A 125 6.25 8.96 -20.17
N PRO A 126 6.67 8.64 -18.93
CA PRO A 126 5.90 8.97 -17.75
C PRO A 126 6.01 10.45 -17.35
N PHE A 127 7.08 11.16 -17.73
CA PHE A 127 7.32 12.52 -17.29
C PHE A 127 7.87 13.41 -18.41
N GLN A 128 7.53 14.70 -18.37
CA GLN A 128 8.18 15.68 -19.25
C GLN A 128 9.64 15.89 -18.83
N LEU A 129 10.51 16.20 -19.81
CA LEU A 129 11.96 16.34 -19.61
C LEU A 129 12.29 17.37 -18.51
N LYS A 130 11.54 18.47 -18.44
CA LYS A 130 11.74 19.49 -17.38
C LYS A 130 11.64 18.93 -15.96
N ASN A 131 10.73 17.97 -15.75
CA ASN A 131 10.48 17.38 -14.43
C ASN A 131 11.52 16.32 -14.10
N THR A 132 12.01 15.57 -15.10
CA THR A 132 13.07 14.58 -14.89
C THR A 132 14.44 15.21 -14.71
N LYS A 133 14.74 16.34 -15.35
CA LYS A 133 15.96 17.11 -15.06
C LYS A 133 16.04 17.56 -13.61
N LYS A 134 14.89 17.98 -13.08
CA LYS A 134 14.75 18.39 -11.68
C LYS A 134 14.86 17.18 -10.75
N LEU A 135 14.27 16.05 -11.11
CA LEU A 135 14.42 14.77 -10.40
C LEU A 135 15.89 14.34 -10.31
N ASP A 136 16.63 14.34 -11.42
CA ASP A 136 18.06 13.97 -11.43
C ASP A 136 18.84 14.82 -10.40
N ALA A 137 18.68 16.15 -10.44
CA ALA A 137 19.35 17.05 -9.52
C ALA A 137 18.94 16.86 -8.05
N ILE A 138 17.64 16.76 -7.76
CA ILE A 138 17.15 16.55 -6.39
C ILE A 138 17.67 15.23 -5.84
N ARG A 139 17.71 14.19 -6.69
CA ARG A 139 18.09 12.88 -6.22
C ARG A 139 19.58 12.81 -5.91
N ASP A 140 20.46 13.30 -6.77
CA ASP A 140 21.89 13.33 -6.42
C ASP A 140 22.16 14.23 -5.20
N GLU A 141 21.39 15.31 -5.02
CA GLU A 141 21.49 16.17 -3.83
C GLU A 141 21.07 15.45 -2.53
N ILE A 142 19.95 14.72 -2.51
CA ILE A 142 19.53 13.97 -1.31
C ILE A 142 20.60 12.94 -0.90
N ASP A 143 21.33 12.33 -1.84
CA ASP A 143 22.44 11.43 -1.49
C ASP A 143 23.65 12.18 -0.96
N ARG A 144 23.97 13.35 -1.52
CA ARG A 144 25.06 14.21 -1.05
C ARG A 144 24.85 14.74 0.37
N LEU A 145 23.60 15.06 0.74
CA LEU A 145 23.26 15.61 2.05
C LEU A 145 23.48 14.62 3.22
N ASN A 146 23.57 13.32 2.95
CA ASN A 146 23.74 12.26 3.95
C ASN A 146 22.79 12.40 5.16
N LEU A 147 21.52 12.63 4.87
CA LEU A 147 20.48 12.88 5.87
C LEU A 147 20.27 11.67 6.79
N PRO A 148 19.91 11.89 8.07
CA PRO A 148 19.36 10.85 8.93
C PRO A 148 18.21 10.08 8.25
N GLU A 149 18.00 8.83 8.64
CA GLU A 149 17.08 7.92 7.95
C GLU A 149 15.66 8.50 7.76
N VAL A 150 15.08 9.08 8.81
CA VAL A 150 13.72 9.67 8.76
C VAL A 150 13.69 10.92 7.88
N GLU A 151 14.69 11.81 8.01
CA GLU A 151 14.83 13.00 7.16
C GLU A 151 14.98 12.63 5.67
N LYS A 152 15.81 11.63 5.38
CA LYS A 152 15.98 11.07 4.03
C LYS A 152 14.65 10.50 3.52
N ALA A 153 13.93 9.75 4.35
CA ALA A 153 12.65 9.18 3.99
C ALA A 153 11.60 10.27 3.68
N ILE A 154 11.58 11.36 4.44
CA ILE A 154 10.69 12.50 4.23
C ILE A 154 11.03 13.22 2.91
N ALA A 155 12.30 13.50 2.65
CA ALA A 155 12.72 14.12 1.38
C ALA A 155 12.35 13.26 0.17
N LEU A 156 12.54 11.93 0.26
CA LEU A 156 12.18 10.98 -0.78
C LEU A 156 10.66 10.84 -0.96
N ALA A 157 9.90 10.82 0.14
CA ALA A 157 8.44 10.81 0.09
C ALA A 157 7.90 12.08 -0.58
N SER A 158 8.45 13.26 -0.23
CA SER A 158 8.14 14.54 -0.88
C SER A 158 8.41 14.51 -2.38
N LEU A 159 9.56 13.96 -2.79
CA LEU A 159 9.93 13.82 -4.20
C LEU A 159 8.95 12.93 -4.96
N ILE A 160 8.61 11.76 -4.42
CA ILE A 160 7.66 10.84 -5.05
C ILE A 160 6.26 11.45 -5.14
N LEU A 161 5.78 12.13 -4.09
CA LEU A 161 4.48 12.83 -4.11
C LEU A 161 4.45 13.94 -5.17
N ALA A 162 5.55 14.68 -5.31
CA ALA A 162 5.68 15.70 -6.34
C ALA A 162 5.66 15.08 -7.74
N LEU A 163 6.40 13.99 -7.97
CA LEU A 163 6.41 13.26 -9.24
C LEU A 163 5.03 12.71 -9.59
N ASP A 164 4.34 12.09 -8.62
CA ASP A 164 2.97 11.58 -8.79
C ASP A 164 2.00 12.71 -9.18
N SER A 165 2.27 13.97 -8.82
CA SER A 165 1.43 15.10 -9.21
C SER A 165 1.63 15.59 -10.64
N VAL A 166 2.73 15.17 -11.31
CA VAL A 166 3.14 15.63 -12.66
C VAL A 166 3.40 14.49 -13.64
N ASP A 167 2.90 13.29 -13.36
CA ASP A 167 3.05 12.12 -14.23
C ASP A 167 2.04 12.08 -15.39
N SER A 168 2.38 11.33 -16.45
CA SER A 168 1.54 11.07 -17.61
C SER A 168 1.15 9.59 -17.72
N THR A 169 0.54 9.08 -16.66
CA THR A 169 0.10 7.68 -16.57
C THR A 169 -1.37 7.53 -16.18
N LEU A 170 -1.88 6.30 -16.20
CA LEU A 170 -3.19 5.92 -15.67
C LEU A 170 -3.15 5.60 -14.15
N GLY A 171 -2.05 5.92 -13.45
CA GLY A 171 -1.85 5.63 -12.03
C GLY A 171 -0.89 4.48 -11.75
N HIS A 172 -0.16 4.00 -12.75
CA HIS A 172 0.93 3.02 -12.62
C HIS A 172 1.96 3.18 -13.75
N TYR A 173 3.14 2.60 -13.59
CA TYR A 173 4.30 2.79 -14.47
C TYR A 173 4.61 1.61 -15.40
N ALA A 174 3.70 0.64 -15.52
CA ALA A 174 3.83 -0.45 -16.50
C ALA A 174 3.44 -0.04 -17.93
N ALA A 175 2.72 1.07 -18.10
CA ALA A 175 2.36 1.65 -19.39
C ALA A 175 2.09 3.15 -19.25
N TYR A 176 2.33 3.90 -20.33
CA TYR A 176 2.23 5.37 -20.35
C TYR A 176 1.19 5.84 -21.38
N LEU A 177 0.67 7.05 -21.18
CA LEU A 177 -0.29 7.67 -22.10
C LEU A 177 0.40 8.01 -23.43
N SER A 178 -0.35 7.92 -24.54
CA SER A 178 0.13 8.36 -25.85
C SER A 178 0.21 9.87 -25.98
N GLU A 179 -0.59 10.60 -25.21
CA GLU A 179 -0.59 12.06 -25.14
C GLU A 179 -0.22 12.50 -23.73
N TRP A 180 0.38 13.69 -23.60
CA TRP A 180 0.70 14.25 -22.30
C TRP A 180 -0.59 14.51 -21.50
N SER A 181 -0.61 14.06 -20.24
CA SER A 181 -1.68 14.41 -19.32
C SER A 181 -1.63 15.90 -19.00
N SER A 182 -2.79 16.52 -18.74
CA SER A 182 -2.85 17.94 -18.37
C SER A 182 -1.98 18.28 -17.15
N ARG A 183 -1.87 17.35 -16.19
CA ARG A 183 -1.04 17.52 -14.99
C ARG A 183 0.45 17.45 -15.27
N SER A 184 0.89 16.74 -16.32
CA SER A 184 2.32 16.62 -16.66
C SER A 184 2.97 17.93 -17.10
N HIS A 185 2.16 18.91 -17.52
CA HIS A 185 2.63 20.26 -17.86
C HIS A 185 2.95 21.13 -16.65
N LYS A 186 2.60 20.71 -15.44
CA LYS A 186 3.01 21.42 -14.22
C LYS A 186 4.49 21.17 -13.93
N ASP A 187 5.10 22.09 -13.20
CA ASP A 187 6.47 21.94 -12.73
C ASP A 187 6.51 21.02 -11.51
N LEU A 188 7.59 20.24 -11.40
CA LEU A 188 7.87 19.42 -10.23
C LEU A 188 8.17 20.32 -9.03
N VAL A 189 7.26 20.34 -8.06
CA VAL A 189 7.40 21.11 -6.82
C VAL A 189 7.19 20.19 -5.62
N LEU A 190 8.22 20.03 -4.80
CA LEU A 190 8.16 19.26 -3.57
C LEU A 190 7.38 20.04 -2.52
N LYS A 191 6.64 19.29 -1.69
CA LYS A 191 5.98 19.79 -0.49
C LYS A 191 6.38 18.90 0.67
N VAL A 192 6.49 19.47 1.87
CA VAL A 192 6.56 18.66 3.08
C VAL A 192 5.32 17.75 3.11
N PRO A 193 5.45 16.44 3.34
CA PRO A 193 4.30 15.55 3.40
C PRO A 193 3.37 15.98 4.54
N LYS A 194 2.14 15.46 4.57
CA LYS A 194 1.18 15.69 5.66
C LYS A 194 1.55 14.88 6.89
N LEU A 195 2.73 15.19 7.42
CA LEU A 195 3.31 14.58 8.61
C LEU A 195 2.43 14.83 9.83
N PHE A 196 2.57 13.95 10.78
CA PHE A 196 1.97 14.03 12.09
C PHE A 196 3.00 13.54 13.09
N ILE A 197 2.93 14.05 14.31
CA ILE A 197 3.73 13.54 15.41
C ILE A 197 3.00 12.34 15.99
N ASN A 198 3.74 11.26 16.21
CA ASN A 198 3.23 10.09 16.88
C ASN A 198 4.21 9.66 17.97
N GLU A 199 3.76 9.63 19.22
CA GLU A 199 4.56 9.22 20.37
C GLU A 199 4.61 7.70 20.58
N GLN A 200 3.81 6.93 19.84
CA GLN A 200 3.87 5.48 19.89
C GLN A 200 5.19 4.95 19.29
N GLU A 201 5.62 3.80 19.79
CA GLU A 201 6.77 3.04 19.30
C GLU A 201 6.42 2.27 18.02
N ASN A 202 6.04 3.01 16.98
CA ASN A 202 5.75 2.44 15.67
C ASN A 202 7.00 1.78 15.07
N ARG A 203 6.77 0.78 14.22
CA ARG A 203 7.84 0.03 13.57
C ARG A 203 7.61 -0.05 12.07
N VAL A 204 8.72 -0.11 11.33
CA VAL A 204 8.70 -0.28 9.88
C VAL A 204 9.57 -1.47 9.53
N MET A 205 9.00 -2.38 8.75
CA MET A 205 9.66 -3.58 8.24
C MET A 205 9.58 -3.58 6.72
N ARG A 206 10.64 -4.07 6.09
CA ARG A 206 10.64 -4.40 4.66
C ARG A 206 10.94 -5.88 4.50
N GLY A 207 9.97 -6.65 4.03
CA GLY A 207 10.19 -8.07 3.82
C GLY A 207 8.94 -8.85 3.44
N ASP A 208 9.19 -10.12 3.11
CA ASP A 208 8.13 -11.09 2.89
C ASP A 208 7.28 -11.24 4.17
N ILE A 209 5.96 -11.28 3.98
CA ILE A 209 5.01 -11.34 5.09
C ILE A 209 5.18 -12.61 5.94
N PHE A 210 5.54 -13.75 5.33
CA PHE A 210 5.74 -15.01 6.04
C PHE A 210 6.98 -14.96 6.93
N GLU A 211 7.97 -14.13 6.60
CA GLU A 211 9.12 -13.88 7.48
C GLU A 211 8.79 -12.88 8.59
N THR A 212 7.91 -11.92 8.32
CA THR A 212 7.46 -10.92 9.28
C THR A 212 6.62 -11.55 10.40
N ILE A 213 5.59 -12.34 10.05
CA ILE A 213 4.66 -12.93 11.02
C ILE A 213 5.29 -14.01 11.91
N LYS A 214 6.43 -14.58 11.53
CA LYS A 214 7.15 -15.58 12.35
C LYS A 214 7.81 -14.95 13.58
N LYS A 215 8.29 -13.71 13.43
CA LYS A 215 9.20 -13.04 14.38
C LYS A 215 8.47 -12.36 15.53
N GLU A 216 7.25 -11.87 15.30
CA GLU A 216 6.56 -10.99 16.24
C GLU A 216 5.12 -11.46 16.52
N LYS A 217 4.56 -10.99 17.64
CA LYS A 217 3.17 -11.23 18.04
C LYS A 217 2.44 -9.89 18.09
N PHE A 218 1.21 -9.86 17.61
CA PHE A 218 0.38 -8.65 17.56
C PHE A 218 -0.98 -8.89 18.21
N ASP A 219 -1.67 -7.82 18.63
CA ASP A 219 -3.07 -7.95 19.05
C ASP A 219 -3.96 -8.11 17.81
N LEU A 220 -3.69 -7.35 16.75
CA LEU A 220 -4.38 -7.46 15.47
C LEU A 220 -3.40 -7.46 14.30
N ALA A 221 -3.64 -8.33 13.32
CA ALA A 221 -2.97 -8.28 12.02
C ALA A 221 -3.97 -7.94 10.92
N TYR A 222 -3.75 -6.82 10.23
CA TYR A 222 -4.47 -6.41 9.04
C TYR A 222 -3.74 -6.91 7.79
N PHE A 223 -4.47 -7.61 6.92
CA PHE A 223 -3.95 -8.14 5.67
C PHE A 223 -4.78 -7.67 4.48
N ASP A 224 -4.08 -7.13 3.49
CA ASP A 224 -4.61 -6.75 2.19
C ASP A 224 -3.61 -7.13 1.09
N PRO A 225 -3.36 -8.43 0.86
CA PRO A 225 -2.38 -8.87 -0.12
C PRO A 225 -2.79 -8.46 -1.54
N PRO A 226 -1.82 -8.36 -2.48
CA PRO A 226 -2.12 -8.07 -3.86
C PRO A 226 -2.81 -9.27 -4.50
N TYR A 227 -4.15 -9.24 -4.57
CA TYR A 227 -4.91 -10.28 -5.25
C TYR A 227 -4.77 -10.12 -6.77
N GLY A 228 -4.35 -11.18 -7.45
CA GLY A 228 -4.35 -11.22 -8.90
C GLY A 228 -5.77 -11.08 -9.47
N SER A 229 -5.92 -10.41 -10.62
CA SER A 229 -7.23 -10.24 -11.27
C SER A 229 -7.81 -11.58 -11.76
N ASN A 230 -9.12 -11.79 -11.57
CA ASN A 230 -9.87 -12.96 -12.06
C ASN A 230 -10.44 -12.83 -13.48
N ASN A 231 -9.86 -11.97 -14.31
CA ASN A 231 -10.44 -11.74 -15.64
C ASN A 231 -10.13 -12.93 -16.58
N GLU A 232 -10.97 -13.97 -16.58
CA GLU A 232 -10.81 -15.18 -17.42
C GLU A 232 -10.69 -14.88 -18.92
N LYS A 233 -11.25 -13.74 -19.37
CA LYS A 233 -11.21 -13.29 -20.77
C LYS A 233 -9.91 -12.57 -21.16
N MET A 234 -9.07 -12.22 -20.20
CA MET A 234 -7.72 -11.73 -20.46
C MET A 234 -6.75 -12.86 -20.10
N PRO A 235 -5.90 -13.35 -21.02
CA PRO A 235 -4.76 -14.16 -20.59
C PRO A 235 -4.06 -13.35 -19.49
N PRO A 236 -3.74 -13.93 -18.33
CA PRO A 236 -3.36 -13.17 -17.13
C PRO A 236 -2.33 -12.13 -17.53
N SER A 237 -2.78 -10.87 -17.61
CA SER A 237 -2.00 -9.82 -18.25
C SER A 237 -0.75 -9.70 -17.43
N ARG A 238 0.39 -10.04 -18.05
CA ARG A 238 1.56 -10.59 -17.37
C ARG A 238 2.19 -9.68 -16.31
N VAL A 239 1.78 -8.42 -16.21
CA VAL A 239 2.33 -7.42 -15.30
C VAL A 239 1.89 -7.67 -13.85
N ARG A 240 2.84 -8.08 -13.01
CA ARG A 240 2.66 -8.25 -11.56
C ARG A 240 2.61 -6.93 -10.81
N TYR A 241 2.11 -6.93 -9.57
CA TYR A 241 1.94 -5.73 -8.75
C TYR A 241 3.22 -4.91 -8.59
N ASN A 242 4.36 -5.58 -8.36
CA ASN A 242 5.67 -4.93 -8.25
C ASN A 242 6.04 -4.12 -9.51
N SER A 243 5.64 -4.60 -10.70
CA SER A 243 5.89 -3.89 -11.95
C SER A 243 5.12 -2.58 -12.10
N TYR A 244 4.02 -2.36 -11.36
CA TYR A 244 3.27 -1.11 -11.43
C TYR A 244 4.01 0.08 -10.84
N TYR A 245 4.93 -0.15 -9.90
CA TYR A 245 5.57 0.92 -9.14
C TYR A 245 7.10 0.87 -9.20
N HIS A 246 7.65 0.17 -10.20
CA HIS A 246 9.10 -0.01 -10.38
C HIS A 246 9.89 1.30 -10.39
N ILE A 247 9.33 2.39 -10.95
CA ILE A 247 9.99 3.70 -10.96
C ILE A 247 10.25 4.21 -9.54
N TRP A 248 9.33 3.99 -8.60
CA TRP A 248 9.53 4.40 -7.22
C TRP A 248 10.71 3.68 -6.59
N THR A 249 10.92 2.39 -6.89
CA THR A 249 12.13 1.67 -6.49
C THR A 249 13.39 2.36 -7.03
N SER A 250 13.42 2.74 -8.32
CA SER A 250 14.56 3.47 -8.90
C SER A 250 14.78 4.84 -8.27
N VAL A 251 13.72 5.60 -7.97
CA VAL A 251 13.84 6.91 -7.30
C VAL A 251 14.40 6.76 -5.88
N ILE A 252 13.93 5.76 -5.12
CA ILE A 252 14.42 5.55 -3.75
C ILE A 252 15.88 5.08 -3.74
N LEU A 253 16.19 4.04 -4.51
CA LEU A 253 17.51 3.41 -4.52
C LEU A 253 18.56 4.24 -5.25
N ASN A 254 18.15 5.09 -6.21
CA ASN A 254 19.03 5.84 -7.10
C ASN A 254 20.12 4.95 -7.77
N ASP A 255 19.77 3.70 -8.04
CA ASP A 255 20.70 2.62 -8.37
C ASP A 255 20.91 2.39 -9.88
N LYS A 256 20.23 3.18 -10.73
CA LYS A 256 20.41 3.21 -12.19
C LYS A 256 20.36 1.79 -12.80
N PRO A 257 19.28 1.03 -12.57
CA PRO A 257 19.21 -0.39 -12.92
C PRO A 257 19.19 -0.60 -14.43
N LEU A 258 19.49 -1.83 -14.86
CA LEU A 258 19.19 -2.26 -16.22
C LEU A 258 17.67 -2.23 -16.47
N LEU A 259 17.29 -1.76 -17.66
CA LEU A 259 15.89 -1.55 -18.05
C LEU A 259 15.49 -2.45 -19.22
N PHE A 260 14.21 -2.81 -19.28
CA PHE A 260 13.65 -3.64 -20.35
C PHE A 260 12.28 -3.17 -20.84
N GLY A 261 11.97 -3.54 -22.08
CA GLY A 261 10.67 -3.31 -22.70
C GLY A 261 10.36 -1.85 -23.01
N LYS A 262 9.20 -1.60 -23.63
CA LYS A 262 8.81 -0.27 -24.11
C LYS A 262 8.57 0.76 -22.99
N ALA A 263 8.21 0.28 -21.80
CA ALA A 263 8.01 1.12 -20.63
C ALA A 263 9.28 1.28 -19.78
N ALA A 264 10.45 0.80 -20.27
CA ALA A 264 11.72 0.89 -19.55
C ALA A 264 11.59 0.43 -18.08
N ARG A 265 10.98 -0.74 -17.87
CA ARG A 265 10.82 -1.35 -16.54
C ARG A 265 12.16 -1.85 -16.03
N ARG A 266 12.38 -1.86 -14.71
CA ARG A 266 13.58 -2.46 -14.12
C ARG A 266 13.66 -3.95 -14.41
N GLU A 267 14.82 -4.47 -14.79
CA GLU A 267 15.03 -5.92 -15.04
C GLU A 267 14.61 -6.80 -13.85
N ASP A 268 14.86 -6.35 -12.62
CA ASP A 268 14.46 -7.04 -11.37
C ASP A 268 12.96 -6.99 -11.07
N SER A 269 12.18 -6.16 -11.79
CA SER A 269 10.73 -6.11 -11.69
C SER A 269 10.04 -7.07 -12.66
N ARG A 270 10.78 -7.93 -13.37
CA ARG A 270 10.20 -8.94 -14.27
C ARG A 270 9.24 -9.86 -13.54
N ASP A 271 8.20 -10.24 -14.27
CA ASP A 271 7.06 -10.97 -13.74
C ASP A 271 7.43 -12.40 -13.26
N GLU A 272 8.53 -12.96 -13.76
CA GLU A 272 9.10 -14.26 -13.36
C GLU A 272 10.04 -14.17 -12.14
N VAL A 273 10.53 -12.97 -11.82
CA VAL A 273 11.54 -12.73 -10.77
C VAL A 273 10.88 -12.24 -9.48
N ALA A 274 9.87 -11.38 -9.59
CA ALA A 274 9.22 -10.72 -8.46
C ALA A 274 7.73 -11.08 -8.34
N ALA A 275 7.40 -12.36 -8.45
CA ALA A 275 6.03 -12.84 -8.32
C ALA A 275 5.63 -12.99 -6.84
N SER A 276 4.54 -12.32 -6.44
CA SER A 276 3.87 -12.62 -5.18
C SER A 276 3.05 -13.92 -5.31
N VAL A 277 3.17 -14.81 -4.34
CA VAL A 277 2.35 -16.03 -4.27
C VAL A 277 0.84 -15.72 -4.21
N PHE A 278 0.47 -14.54 -3.67
CA PHE A 278 -0.91 -14.07 -3.59
C PHE A 278 -1.49 -13.62 -4.94
N GLU A 279 -0.63 -13.39 -5.95
CA GLU A 279 -1.04 -13.06 -7.31
C GLU A 279 -1.12 -14.31 -8.22
N GLU A 280 -0.75 -15.49 -7.72
CA GLU A 280 -0.70 -16.73 -8.49
C GLU A 280 -2.09 -17.11 -9.02
N PHE A 281 -2.16 -17.47 -10.30
CA PHE A 281 -3.39 -17.87 -10.99
C PHE A 281 -3.51 -19.37 -11.15
N ARG A 282 -2.39 -20.08 -11.03
CA ARG A 282 -2.36 -21.52 -11.14
C ARG A 282 -3.08 -22.17 -9.96
N LYS A 283 -3.73 -23.28 -10.29
CA LYS A 283 -4.27 -24.22 -9.32
C LYS A 283 -3.23 -25.29 -9.03
N ASP A 284 -3.30 -25.86 -7.84
CA ASP A 284 -2.55 -27.06 -7.51
C ASP A 284 -3.13 -28.29 -8.22
N GLU A 285 -2.50 -29.43 -7.99
CA GLU A 285 -2.89 -30.75 -8.48
C GLU A 285 -4.30 -31.19 -8.03
N ASN A 286 -4.84 -30.58 -6.97
CA ASN A 286 -6.19 -30.83 -6.44
C ASN A 286 -7.24 -29.82 -6.95
N GLY A 287 -6.85 -28.87 -7.81
CA GLY A 287 -7.76 -27.86 -8.37
C GLY A 287 -8.00 -26.63 -7.50
N HIS A 288 -7.25 -26.45 -6.41
CA HIS A 288 -7.31 -25.28 -5.52
C HIS A 288 -6.33 -24.20 -5.97
N PHE A 289 -6.73 -22.92 -5.90
CA PHE A 289 -5.82 -21.82 -6.23
C PHE A 289 -4.64 -21.73 -5.25
N ILE A 290 -3.42 -21.62 -5.77
CA ILE A 290 -2.20 -21.50 -4.94
C ILE A 290 -2.25 -20.24 -4.05
N ALA A 291 -2.80 -19.13 -4.55
CA ALA A 291 -3.00 -17.92 -3.77
C ALA A 291 -3.87 -18.16 -2.51
N MET A 292 -4.83 -19.08 -2.56
CA MET A 292 -5.67 -19.42 -1.42
C MET A 292 -4.97 -20.25 -0.38
N GLN A 293 -4.07 -21.13 -0.81
CA GLN A 293 -3.19 -21.83 0.11
C GLN A 293 -2.26 -20.84 0.82
N ALA A 294 -1.78 -19.81 0.12
CA ALA A 294 -0.99 -18.76 0.73
C ALA A 294 -1.79 -17.94 1.74
N VAL A 295 -3.05 -17.56 1.45
CA VAL A 295 -3.92 -16.89 2.42
C VAL A 295 -4.20 -17.78 3.64
N ARG A 296 -4.49 -19.07 3.43
CA ARG A 296 -4.68 -20.04 4.51
C ARG A 296 -3.44 -20.16 5.39
N LYS A 297 -2.27 -20.29 4.77
CA LYS A 297 -0.99 -20.33 5.46
C LYS A 297 -0.75 -19.05 6.25
N LEU A 298 -1.00 -17.89 5.64
CA LEU A 298 -0.83 -16.58 6.27
C LEU A 298 -1.68 -16.46 7.53
N VAL A 299 -2.98 -16.77 7.42
CA VAL A 299 -3.91 -16.75 8.57
C VAL A 299 -3.44 -17.71 9.66
N ASN A 300 -3.05 -18.93 9.30
CA ASN A 300 -2.66 -19.97 10.26
C ASN A 300 -1.35 -19.66 10.98
N GLU A 301 -0.33 -19.22 10.25
CA GLU A 301 1.01 -18.93 10.81
C GLU A 301 1.08 -17.59 11.56
N THR A 302 0.12 -16.68 11.33
CA THR A 302 0.08 -15.39 12.02
C THR A 302 -0.17 -15.57 13.51
N LYS A 303 0.75 -15.04 14.32
CA LYS A 303 0.65 -14.93 15.77
C LYS A 303 -0.04 -13.62 16.15
N ALA A 304 -1.37 -13.60 16.06
CA ALA A 304 -2.18 -12.47 16.50
C ALA A 304 -3.46 -12.92 17.20
N ASN A 305 -4.01 -12.09 18.10
CA ASN A 305 -5.30 -12.40 18.74
C ASN A 305 -6.45 -12.23 17.73
N TYR A 306 -6.35 -11.24 16.85
CA TYR A 306 -7.29 -10.96 15.78
C TYR A 306 -6.60 -10.89 14.42
N VAL A 307 -7.28 -11.35 13.37
CA VAL A 307 -6.87 -11.12 11.98
C VAL A 307 -8.01 -10.42 11.25
N LEU A 308 -7.69 -9.31 10.60
CA LEU A 308 -8.60 -8.56 9.73
C LEU A 308 -8.13 -8.68 8.28
N LEU A 309 -8.86 -9.43 7.47
CA LEU A 309 -8.54 -9.65 6.06
C LEU A 309 -9.44 -8.79 5.17
N SER A 310 -8.82 -7.96 4.32
CA SER A 310 -9.50 -7.29 3.20
C SER A 310 -9.42 -8.17 1.97
N TYR A 311 -10.53 -8.32 1.24
CA TYR A 311 -10.59 -9.10 0.02
C TYR A 311 -11.54 -8.48 -1.00
N SER A 312 -11.12 -8.37 -2.25
CA SER A 312 -11.95 -7.80 -3.32
C SER A 312 -12.67 -8.88 -4.14
N SER A 313 -13.94 -8.66 -4.49
CA SER A 313 -14.76 -9.59 -5.30
C SER A 313 -14.24 -9.78 -6.73
N GLY A 314 -13.32 -8.92 -7.19
CA GLY A 314 -12.57 -9.11 -8.44
C GLY A 314 -11.40 -10.11 -8.33
N GLY A 315 -11.12 -10.61 -7.13
CA GLY A 315 -10.16 -11.69 -6.89
C GLY A 315 -10.66 -13.05 -7.38
N ARG A 316 -9.76 -14.03 -7.46
CA ARG A 316 -10.01 -15.33 -8.11
C ARG A 316 -10.89 -16.31 -7.35
N THR A 317 -11.20 -15.96 -6.12
CA THR A 317 -11.77 -16.86 -5.13
C THR A 317 -13.27 -16.66 -4.98
N THR A 318 -13.96 -17.76 -4.75
CA THR A 318 -15.33 -17.76 -4.25
C THR A 318 -15.36 -17.30 -2.79
N LYS A 319 -16.51 -16.77 -2.34
CA LYS A 319 -16.64 -16.27 -0.97
C LYS A 319 -16.53 -17.43 0.02
N GLU A 320 -17.02 -18.60 -0.38
CA GLU A 320 -17.10 -19.83 0.40
C GLU A 320 -15.72 -20.34 0.82
N GLU A 321 -14.73 -20.35 -0.09
CA GLU A 321 -13.36 -20.78 0.23
C GLU A 321 -12.69 -19.88 1.27
N LEU A 322 -12.96 -18.57 1.25
CA LEU A 322 -12.46 -17.64 2.27
C LEU A 322 -13.11 -17.89 3.63
N TYR A 323 -14.43 -18.11 3.65
CA TYR A 323 -15.14 -18.47 4.88
C TYR A 323 -14.55 -19.74 5.51
N ASP A 324 -14.28 -20.77 4.70
CA ASP A 324 -13.69 -22.01 5.19
C ASP A 324 -12.28 -21.81 5.74
N ILE A 325 -11.45 -20.98 5.09
CA ILE A 325 -10.12 -20.63 5.60
C ILE A 325 -10.21 -19.94 6.96
N LEU A 326 -11.11 -18.97 7.10
CA LEU A 326 -11.22 -18.19 8.32
C LEU A 326 -11.82 -18.99 9.48
N ASN A 327 -12.81 -19.86 9.20
CA ASN A 327 -13.41 -20.75 10.20
C ASN A 327 -12.48 -21.87 10.64
N THR A 328 -11.58 -22.34 9.77
CA THR A 328 -10.57 -23.33 10.15
C THR A 328 -9.40 -22.73 10.94
N GLY A 329 -9.09 -21.45 10.72
CA GLY A 329 -8.02 -20.74 11.44
C GLY A 329 -8.44 -20.08 12.76
N GLY A 330 -9.74 -20.00 13.05
CA GLY A 330 -10.27 -19.34 14.23
C GLY A 330 -11.79 -19.12 14.18
N LYS A 331 -12.32 -18.26 15.06
CA LYS A 331 -13.74 -17.89 15.09
C LYS A 331 -13.94 -16.61 14.28
N LEU A 332 -14.72 -16.67 13.21
CA LEU A 332 -15.15 -15.47 12.51
C LEU A 332 -16.08 -14.63 13.41
N ILE A 333 -15.73 -13.36 13.62
CA ILE A 333 -16.46 -12.43 14.49
C ILE A 333 -17.34 -11.48 13.70
N LYS A 334 -16.82 -10.91 12.61
CA LYS A 334 -17.53 -9.91 11.78
C LYS A 334 -17.14 -10.11 10.32
N ALA A 335 -18.11 -10.04 9.42
CA ALA A 335 -17.90 -9.98 7.97
C ALA A 335 -18.69 -8.77 7.42
N LYS A 336 -18.03 -7.90 6.67
CA LYS A 336 -18.62 -6.67 6.14
C LYS A 336 -18.44 -6.61 4.63
N GLU A 337 -19.52 -6.41 3.92
CA GLU A 337 -19.56 -6.23 2.47
C GLU A 337 -19.66 -4.73 2.13
N ILE A 338 -18.85 -4.26 1.19
CA ILE A 338 -18.72 -2.83 0.84
C ILE A 338 -18.84 -2.65 -0.69
N ASP A 339 -19.93 -2.03 -1.15
CA ASP A 339 -20.15 -1.72 -2.57
C ASP A 339 -19.49 -0.38 -2.96
N TYR A 340 -18.54 -0.41 -3.91
CA TYR A 340 -17.82 0.78 -4.36
C TYR A 340 -18.70 1.81 -5.10
N LYS A 341 -19.85 1.42 -5.68
CA LYS A 341 -20.72 2.33 -6.47
C LYS A 341 -21.74 3.09 -5.62
N LYS A 342 -21.99 2.65 -4.38
CA LYS A 342 -22.93 3.29 -3.45
C LYS A 342 -22.22 3.56 -2.13
N ASN A 343 -21.57 4.72 -2.03
CA ASN A 343 -21.31 5.35 -0.72
C ASN A 343 -22.64 5.82 -0.10
N VAL A 344 -23.53 4.87 0.22
CA VAL A 344 -24.74 5.04 1.01
C VAL A 344 -24.89 3.76 1.83
N MET A 345 -24.64 3.89 3.14
CA MET A 345 -24.94 2.91 4.21
C MET A 345 -24.61 1.44 3.90
N ALA A 346 -23.45 0.98 4.37
CA ALA A 346 -23.10 -0.44 4.38
C ALA A 346 -24.11 -1.23 5.22
N ASN A 347 -24.80 -2.19 4.61
CA ASN A 347 -25.67 -3.12 5.34
C ASN A 347 -24.82 -4.00 6.24
N MET A 348 -24.93 -3.79 7.55
CA MET A 348 -24.37 -4.68 8.57
C MET A 348 -25.29 -5.90 8.64
N ARG A 349 -24.86 -7.09 8.19
CA ARG A 349 -25.65 -8.31 8.37
C ARG A 349 -24.96 -9.22 9.37
N TRP A 350 -25.72 -9.65 10.36
CA TRP A 350 -25.34 -10.73 11.26
C TRP A 350 -25.61 -12.07 10.56
N THR A 351 -24.81 -13.07 10.90
CA THR A 351 -24.79 -14.40 10.27
C THR A 351 -26.19 -15.00 10.15
N HIS A 352 -26.72 -15.08 8.90
CA HIS A 352 -27.46 -16.22 8.31
C HIS A 352 -28.12 -15.93 6.94
N GLU A 353 -27.99 -14.73 6.36
CA GLU A 353 -28.55 -14.45 5.01
C GLU A 353 -27.58 -13.68 4.11
N TRP A 354 -26.89 -14.39 3.20
CA TRP A 354 -26.04 -13.79 2.18
C TRP A 354 -26.35 -14.41 0.82
N VAL A 355 -26.97 -13.61 -0.06
CA VAL A 355 -27.39 -13.99 -1.42
C VAL A 355 -26.38 -13.46 -2.45
N ASN A 356 -26.17 -14.24 -3.51
CA ASN A 356 -25.32 -13.99 -4.67
C ASN A 356 -25.31 -12.52 -5.17
N SER A 357 -24.14 -12.00 -5.53
CA SER A 357 -23.96 -10.63 -6.01
C SER A 357 -23.82 -10.56 -7.54
N ASP A 358 -24.73 -9.83 -8.18
CA ASP A 358 -24.89 -9.58 -9.62
C ASP A 358 -23.76 -8.74 -10.27
N GLY A 359 -22.54 -9.28 -10.36
CA GLY A 359 -21.48 -8.69 -11.20
C GLY A 359 -20.99 -7.30 -10.76
N ARG A 360 -21.13 -6.94 -9.47
CA ARG A 360 -20.58 -5.71 -8.90
C ARG A 360 -19.20 -5.95 -8.29
N HIS A 361 -18.28 -4.99 -8.45
CA HIS A 361 -17.03 -4.96 -7.70
C HIS A 361 -17.32 -4.54 -6.26
N VAL A 362 -17.06 -5.44 -5.33
CA VAL A 362 -17.40 -5.34 -3.92
C VAL A 362 -16.15 -5.67 -3.11
N GLU A 363 -15.91 -4.98 -2.00
CA GLU A 363 -14.87 -5.34 -1.04
C GLU A 363 -15.48 -6.05 0.16
N TYR A 364 -14.78 -7.05 0.68
CA TYR A 364 -15.10 -7.75 1.91
C TYR A 364 -14.04 -7.47 2.96
N LEU A 365 -14.48 -7.19 4.19
CA LEU A 365 -13.63 -7.16 5.37
C LEU A 365 -14.07 -8.30 6.29
N PHE A 366 -13.15 -9.20 6.62
CA PHE A 366 -13.40 -10.32 7.53
C PHE A 366 -12.54 -10.18 8.78
N LEU A 367 -13.18 -10.04 9.94
CA LEU A 367 -12.54 -10.09 11.24
C LEU A 367 -12.71 -11.47 11.86
N MET A 368 -11.60 -12.12 12.16
CA MET A 368 -11.57 -13.36 12.92
C MET A 368 -10.80 -13.16 14.24
N GLN A 369 -11.20 -13.91 15.25
CA GLN A 369 -10.45 -14.11 16.49
C GLN A 369 -9.73 -15.45 16.41
N LYS A 370 -8.42 -15.46 16.62
CA LYS A 370 -7.65 -16.70 16.66
C LYS A 370 -7.91 -17.45 17.98
N GLN A 371 -7.88 -18.78 17.89
CA GLN A 371 -8.02 -19.69 19.03
C GLN A 371 -6.70 -19.89 19.76
#